data_AF-A0A833XXG4-F1
#
_entry.id   AF-A0A833XXG4-F1
#
_cell.length_a   1.000
_cell.length_b   1.000
_cell.length_c   1.000
_cell.angle_alpha   90.00
_cell.angle_beta   90.00
_cell.angle_gamma   90.00
#
_symmetry.space_group_name_H-M   'P 1'
#
loop_
_entity.id
_entity.type
_entity.pdbx_description
1 polymer ?
#
loop_
_entity_poly.entity_id
_entity_poly.type
_entity_poly.pdbx_seq_one_letter_code
_entity_poly.pdbx_strand_id
1 'polypeptide(L)'
;MDEPPTSRTLETPPSPNPTRLSMTDSNEHNLSQLAQKCIKHFQDYADMRSQLAHNDVSAFFISPCWCTDWENCMLWLSGCRPSQYIRLVYALSGLEIAAQLDDSNSPTHLGSRCYIRLINMLQGKTIRSEEKLTARIESLQEDVEDQPIAVIVKGLSWVGEMNGEVNRALDKHKEEMAGILEEMYRLRLSTLKELVGILMPKQAVDFLVVGKKLHLCVQEWGKRREDLRHDREEIIS
;
A
#
# COMPACT_ATOMS: atom_id res chain seq x y z
N MET A 1 -33.00 -57.40 -50.01
CA MET A 1 -33.40 -57.39 -48.59
C MET A 1 -32.25 -56.72 -47.87
N ASP A 2 -32.34 -55.39 -47.72
CA ASP A 2 -31.35 -54.55 -47.06
C ASP A 2 -31.74 -54.38 -45.58
N GLU A 3 -30.82 -54.67 -44.66
CA GLU A 3 -30.96 -54.33 -43.24
C GLU A 3 -30.68 -52.83 -43.00
N PRO A 4 -31.36 -52.17 -42.05
CA PRO A 4 -31.12 -50.76 -41.73
C PRO A 4 -30.00 -50.59 -40.68
N PRO A 5 -29.30 -49.44 -40.65
CA PRO A 5 -28.21 -49.21 -39.71
C PRO A 5 -28.71 -48.78 -38.32
N THR A 6 -28.11 -49.38 -37.29
CA THR A 6 -28.31 -49.11 -35.87
C THR A 6 -27.99 -47.65 -35.52
N SER A 7 -28.93 -46.96 -34.88
CA SER A 7 -28.78 -45.59 -34.40
C SER A 7 -27.77 -45.51 -33.25
N ARG A 8 -26.72 -44.69 -33.40
CA ARG A 8 -25.80 -44.31 -32.31
C ARG A 8 -26.53 -43.43 -31.30
N THR A 9 -26.61 -43.89 -30.06
CA THR A 9 -27.08 -43.13 -28.91
C THR A 9 -26.12 -41.97 -28.64
N LEU A 10 -26.63 -40.75 -28.67
CA LEU A 10 -25.91 -39.53 -28.31
C LEU A 10 -25.80 -39.50 -26.78
N GLU A 11 -24.66 -39.90 -26.22
CA GLU A 11 -24.42 -39.74 -24.79
C GLU A 11 -24.39 -38.25 -24.43
N THR A 12 -25.31 -37.86 -23.54
CA THR A 12 -25.42 -36.52 -22.99
C THR A 12 -24.30 -36.32 -21.97
N PRO A 13 -23.59 -35.17 -21.97
CA PRO A 13 -22.50 -34.94 -21.02
C PRO A 13 -23.05 -34.89 -19.58
N PRO A 14 -22.32 -35.43 -18.59
CA PRO A 14 -22.78 -35.47 -17.21
C PRO A 14 -22.91 -34.05 -16.65
N SER A 15 -24.06 -33.75 -16.04
CA SER A 15 -24.27 -32.50 -15.32
C SER A 15 -23.26 -32.32 -14.18
N PRO A 16 -22.79 -31.08 -13.92
CA PRO A 16 -21.80 -30.83 -12.87
C PRO A 16 -22.41 -31.07 -11.47
N ASN A 17 -21.67 -31.80 -10.63
CA ASN A 17 -22.07 -32.18 -9.28
C ASN A 17 -22.31 -30.96 -8.37
N PRO A 18 -23.50 -30.80 -7.74
CA PRO A 18 -23.86 -29.62 -6.94
C PRO A 18 -23.01 -29.44 -5.67
N THR A 19 -22.45 -30.53 -5.12
CA THR A 19 -21.59 -30.48 -3.93
C THR A 19 -20.28 -29.71 -4.17
N ARG A 20 -19.74 -29.76 -5.41
CA ARG A 20 -18.47 -29.10 -5.75
C ARG A 20 -18.58 -27.57 -5.81
N LEU A 21 -19.73 -27.05 -6.22
CA LEU A 21 -20.04 -25.62 -6.28
C LEU A 21 -20.20 -25.01 -4.87
N SER A 22 -20.84 -25.73 -3.95
CA SER A 22 -21.07 -25.23 -2.58
C SER A 22 -19.78 -25.04 -1.75
N MET A 23 -18.77 -25.87 -1.96
CA MET A 23 -17.49 -25.80 -1.23
C MET A 23 -16.57 -24.69 -1.76
N THR A 24 -16.60 -24.42 -3.07
CA THR A 24 -15.82 -23.32 -3.67
C THR A 24 -16.36 -21.97 -3.24
N ASP A 25 -17.68 -21.80 -3.20
CA ASP A 25 -18.32 -20.55 -2.76
C ASP A 25 -18.07 -20.27 -1.27
N SER A 26 -18.07 -21.31 -0.43
CA SER A 26 -17.73 -21.19 0.99
C SER A 26 -16.27 -20.77 1.20
N ASN A 27 -15.34 -21.31 0.41
CA ASN A 27 -13.93 -20.93 0.48
C ASN A 27 -13.67 -19.50 -0.02
N GLU A 28 -14.31 -19.08 -1.12
CA GLU A 28 -14.18 -17.70 -1.61
C GLU A 28 -14.76 -16.68 -0.63
N HIS A 29 -15.86 -17.02 0.05
CA HIS A 29 -16.42 -16.21 1.11
C HIS A 29 -15.45 -16.05 2.28
N ASN A 30 -14.83 -17.14 2.74
CA ASN A 30 -13.82 -17.11 3.81
C ASN A 30 -12.60 -16.26 3.45
N LEU A 31 -12.11 -16.35 2.21
CA LEU A 31 -11.00 -15.52 1.71
C LEU A 31 -11.37 -14.04 1.68
N SER A 32 -12.59 -13.72 1.24
CA SER A 32 -13.09 -12.35 1.21
C SER A 32 -13.21 -11.77 2.63
N GLN A 33 -13.70 -12.56 3.59
CA GLN A 33 -13.75 -12.15 5.00
C GLN A 33 -12.34 -11.89 5.57
N LEU A 34 -11.36 -12.73 5.24
CA LEU A 34 -9.98 -12.54 5.68
C LEU A 34 -9.38 -11.25 5.12
N ALA A 35 -9.57 -10.98 3.83
CA ALA A 35 -9.13 -9.74 3.19
C ALA A 35 -9.77 -8.51 3.87
N GLN A 36 -11.07 -8.57 4.15
CA GLN A 36 -11.78 -7.49 4.85
C GLN A 36 -11.25 -7.27 6.27
N LYS A 37 -10.89 -8.33 7.00
CA LYS A 37 -10.28 -8.23 8.32
C LYS A 37 -8.91 -7.53 8.26
N CYS A 38 -8.08 -7.87 7.27
CA CYS A 38 -6.80 -7.18 7.06
C CYS A 38 -6.98 -5.69 6.76
N ILE A 39 -7.95 -5.34 5.90
CA ILE A 39 -8.29 -3.94 5.62
C ILE A 39 -8.73 -3.21 6.89
N LYS A 40 -9.58 -3.86 7.71
CA LYS A 40 -10.04 -3.28 8.97
C LYS A 40 -8.86 -2.99 9.92
N HIS A 41 -7.95 -3.94 10.12
CA HIS A 41 -6.78 -3.70 10.95
C HIS A 41 -5.89 -2.56 10.41
N PHE A 42 -5.75 -2.45 9.08
CA PHE A 42 -5.00 -1.35 8.49
C PHE A 42 -5.71 0.00 8.69
N GLN A 43 -7.05 0.02 8.63
CA GLN A 43 -7.84 1.20 8.93
C GLN A 43 -7.71 1.62 10.40
N ASP A 44 -7.88 0.68 11.34
CA ASP A 44 -7.72 0.96 12.77
C ASP A 44 -6.31 1.50 13.09
N TYR A 45 -5.28 0.93 12.45
CA TYR A 45 -3.91 1.44 12.52
C TYR A 45 -3.78 2.86 11.96
N ALA A 46 -4.31 3.12 10.77
CA ALA A 46 -4.25 4.44 10.12
C ALA A 46 -4.96 5.52 10.95
N ASP A 47 -6.14 5.20 11.49
CA ASP A 47 -6.94 6.12 12.29
C ASP A 47 -6.21 6.47 13.60
N MET A 48 -5.64 5.46 14.28
CA MET A 48 -4.83 5.69 15.48
C MET A 48 -3.60 6.55 15.19
N ARG A 49 -2.90 6.29 14.07
CA ARG A 49 -1.74 7.06 13.64
C ARG A 49 -2.10 8.53 13.37
N SER A 50 -3.21 8.76 12.69
CA SER A 50 -3.69 10.11 12.39
C SER A 50 -4.05 10.88 13.65
N GLN A 51 -4.74 10.25 14.61
CA GLN A 51 -5.10 10.87 15.88
C GLN A 51 -3.85 11.26 16.70
N LEU A 52 -2.86 10.38 16.77
CA LEU A 52 -1.62 10.66 17.48
C LEU A 52 -0.79 11.78 16.85
N ALA A 53 -0.84 11.90 15.51
CA ALA A 53 -0.11 12.93 14.81
C ALA A 53 -0.56 14.34 15.19
N HIS A 54 -1.84 14.58 15.49
CA HIS A 54 -2.29 15.90 15.95
C HIS A 54 -1.61 16.32 17.28
N ASN A 55 -1.27 15.36 18.14
CA ASN A 55 -0.57 15.64 19.39
C ASN A 55 0.93 15.88 19.16
N ASP A 56 1.57 15.02 18.38
CA ASP A 56 3.00 15.11 18.06
C ASP A 56 3.24 14.81 16.57
N VAL A 57 3.19 15.84 15.74
CA VAL A 57 3.41 15.68 14.30
C VAL A 57 4.86 15.30 14.01
N SER A 58 5.80 15.94 14.72
CA SER A 58 7.25 15.77 14.51
C SER A 58 7.70 14.33 14.68
N ALA A 59 7.28 13.64 15.74
CA ALA A 59 7.66 12.25 15.98
C ALA A 59 7.05 11.26 14.96
N PHE A 60 6.00 11.67 14.25
CA PHE A 60 5.25 10.81 13.35
C PHE A 60 5.57 11.06 11.88
N PHE A 61 6.06 12.25 11.52
CA PHE A 61 6.17 12.69 10.13
C PHE A 61 7.50 12.33 9.46
N ILE A 62 8.65 12.57 10.13
CA ILE A 62 9.95 12.60 9.43
C ILE A 62 10.82 11.37 9.69
N SER A 63 10.73 10.73 10.85
CA SER A 63 11.48 9.50 11.11
C SER A 63 10.84 8.80 12.31
N PRO A 64 9.93 7.84 12.09
CA PRO A 64 9.40 7.07 13.19
C PRO A 64 10.53 6.37 13.94
N CYS A 65 10.68 6.67 15.23
CA CYS A 65 11.80 6.17 16.06
C CYS A 65 11.80 4.65 16.27
N TRP A 66 10.73 3.97 15.87
CA TRP A 66 10.62 2.50 15.88
C TRP A 66 10.98 1.85 14.53
N CYS A 67 11.34 2.65 13.52
CA CYS A 67 11.88 2.20 12.25
C CYS A 67 13.40 2.36 12.24
N THR A 68 14.06 1.38 11.65
CA THR A 68 15.50 1.39 11.37
C THR A 68 15.84 2.48 10.34
N ASP A 69 17.09 2.94 10.31
CA ASP A 69 17.56 3.93 9.32
C ASP A 69 17.24 3.46 7.88
N TRP A 70 17.44 2.16 7.65
CA TRP A 70 17.17 1.53 6.36
C TRP A 70 15.69 1.58 5.99
N GLU A 71 14.80 1.29 6.94
CA GLU A 71 13.35 1.42 6.72
C GLU A 71 12.98 2.86 6.42
N ASN A 72 13.53 3.81 7.19
CA ASN A 72 13.25 5.24 7.03
C ASN A 72 13.62 5.75 5.63
N CYS A 73 14.74 5.28 5.06
CA CYS A 73 15.13 5.62 3.69
C CYS A 73 14.14 5.13 2.61
N MET A 74 13.28 4.15 2.92
CA MET A 74 12.29 3.62 1.98
C MET A 74 10.90 4.25 2.16
N LEU A 75 10.71 5.06 3.20
CA LEU A 75 9.42 5.70 3.46
C LEU A 75 9.17 6.85 2.49
N TRP A 76 7.97 6.90 1.96
CA TRP A 76 7.40 8.08 1.34
C TRP A 76 6.39 8.67 2.32
N LEU A 77 6.85 9.66 3.09
CA LEU A 77 6.03 10.48 4.00
C LEU A 77 5.26 9.61 5.03
N SER A 78 5.98 9.12 6.05
CA SER A 78 5.47 8.28 7.14
C SER A 78 4.87 6.90 6.75
N GLY A 79 5.27 6.36 5.59
CA GLY A 79 4.81 5.03 5.15
C GLY A 79 5.25 4.68 3.73
N CYS A 80 4.85 3.52 3.21
CA CYS A 80 5.13 3.19 1.81
C CYS A 80 4.30 4.04 0.85
N ARG A 81 4.82 4.23 -0.37
CA ARG A 81 4.11 4.91 -1.45
C ARG A 81 2.98 4.00 -2.00
N PRO A 82 1.71 4.44 -2.07
CA PRO A 82 0.57 3.62 -2.52
C PRO A 82 0.75 2.92 -3.87
N SER A 83 1.47 3.52 -4.82
CA SER A 83 1.80 2.96 -6.12
C SER A 83 2.67 1.70 -6.01
N GLN A 84 3.35 1.47 -4.88
CA GLN A 84 4.04 0.21 -4.58
C GLN A 84 3.06 -0.96 -4.43
N TYR A 85 1.85 -0.74 -3.92
CA TYR A 85 0.82 -1.78 -3.84
C TYR A 85 0.48 -2.31 -5.23
N ILE A 86 0.32 -1.39 -6.18
CA ILE A 86 -0.01 -1.69 -7.56
C ILE A 86 1.15 -2.41 -8.26
N ARG A 87 2.39 -1.94 -8.04
CA ARG A 87 3.60 -2.63 -8.54
C ARG A 87 3.69 -4.07 -8.02
N LEU A 88 3.36 -4.29 -6.75
CA LEU A 88 3.34 -5.63 -6.19
C LEU A 88 2.31 -6.52 -6.87
N VAL A 89 1.11 -6.01 -7.15
CA VAL A 89 0.08 -6.75 -7.90
C VAL A 89 0.56 -7.12 -9.30
N TYR A 90 1.23 -6.21 -10.02
CA TYR A 90 1.82 -6.53 -11.32
C TYR A 90 2.90 -7.60 -11.22
N ALA A 91 3.76 -7.54 -10.21
CA ALA A 91 4.80 -8.54 -10.00
C ALA A 91 4.18 -9.93 -9.73
N LEU A 92 3.16 -10.02 -8.88
CA LEU A 92 2.46 -11.27 -8.58
C LEU A 92 1.72 -11.81 -9.81
N SER A 93 1.05 -10.94 -10.57
CA SER A 93 0.38 -11.31 -11.81
C SER A 93 1.36 -11.83 -12.86
N GLY A 94 2.55 -11.21 -12.97
CA GLY A 94 3.60 -11.63 -13.89
C GLY A 94 4.16 -13.02 -13.54
N LEU A 95 4.33 -13.32 -12.25
CA LEU A 95 4.75 -14.65 -11.78
C LEU A 95 3.70 -15.73 -12.07
N GLU A 96 2.41 -15.41 -11.86
CA GLU A 96 1.31 -16.33 -12.16
C GLU A 96 1.23 -16.65 -13.66
N ILE A 97 1.43 -15.65 -14.53
CA ILE A 97 1.47 -15.85 -15.98
C ILE A 97 2.70 -16.67 -16.39
N ALA A 98 3.89 -16.38 -15.84
CA ALA A 98 5.11 -17.12 -16.15
C ALA A 98 5.00 -18.60 -15.78
N ALA A 99 4.41 -18.91 -14.61
CA ALA A 99 4.17 -20.29 -14.18
C ALA A 99 3.18 -21.04 -15.09
N GLN A 100 2.19 -20.34 -15.66
CA GLN A 100 1.22 -20.94 -16.60
C GLN A 100 1.79 -21.14 -18.01
N LEU A 101 2.79 -20.36 -18.42
CA LEU A 101 3.45 -20.55 -19.72
C LEU A 101 4.38 -21.78 -19.72
N ASP A 102 4.90 -22.17 -18.56
CA ASP A 102 5.63 -23.43 -18.38
C ASP A 102 4.69 -24.65 -18.41
N ASP A 103 3.39 -24.44 -18.16
CA ASP A 103 2.35 -25.47 -18.05
C ASP A 103 1.31 -25.28 -19.19
N SER A 104 1.73 -25.63 -20.42
CA SER A 104 1.19 -25.24 -21.74
C SER A 104 -0.29 -25.57 -22.09
N ASN A 105 -1.27 -25.54 -21.18
CA ASN A 105 -2.65 -25.97 -21.49
C ASN A 105 -3.82 -25.21 -20.81
N SER A 106 -3.68 -23.93 -20.41
CA SER A 106 -4.80 -23.18 -19.78
C SER A 106 -5.41 -22.07 -20.69
N PRO A 107 -6.75 -22.04 -20.90
CA PRO A 107 -7.43 -21.09 -21.79
C PRO A 107 -8.02 -19.87 -21.03
N THR A 108 -7.24 -19.21 -20.17
CA THR A 108 -7.78 -18.19 -19.23
C THR A 108 -7.43 -16.73 -19.59
N HIS A 109 -7.21 -16.44 -20.88
CA HIS A 109 -6.66 -15.14 -21.32
C HIS A 109 -7.66 -13.95 -21.35
N LEU A 110 -8.98 -14.18 -21.27
CA LEU A 110 -9.96 -13.11 -21.48
C LEU A 110 -10.36 -12.37 -20.19
N GLY A 111 -10.46 -13.09 -19.06
CA GLY A 111 -10.70 -12.48 -17.74
C GLY A 111 -9.55 -11.57 -17.28
N SER A 112 -8.33 -11.87 -17.75
CA SER A 112 -7.10 -11.14 -17.40
C SER A 112 -7.06 -9.69 -17.93
N ARG A 113 -7.63 -9.44 -19.11
CA ARG A 113 -7.51 -8.11 -19.76
C ARG A 113 -8.38 -7.03 -19.12
N CYS A 114 -9.52 -7.40 -18.53
CA CYS A 114 -10.47 -6.45 -17.94
C CYS A 114 -9.98 -5.88 -16.61
N TYR A 115 -9.44 -6.72 -15.71
CA TYR A 115 -8.95 -6.22 -14.42
C TYR A 115 -7.66 -5.40 -14.59
N ILE A 116 -6.77 -5.74 -15.55
CA ILE A 116 -5.56 -4.94 -15.85
C ILE A 116 -5.92 -3.50 -16.22
N ARG A 117 -7.01 -3.27 -16.95
CA ARG A 117 -7.47 -1.92 -17.27
C ARG A 117 -7.90 -1.15 -16.02
N LEU A 118 -8.63 -1.81 -15.12
CA LEU A 118 -9.05 -1.21 -13.84
C LEU A 118 -7.84 -0.86 -12.97
N ILE A 119 -6.86 -1.75 -12.87
CA ILE A 119 -5.60 -1.53 -12.13
C ILE A 119 -4.83 -0.34 -12.74
N ASN A 120 -4.71 -0.26 -14.07
CA ASN A 120 -4.06 0.87 -14.74
C ASN A 120 -4.77 2.21 -14.46
N MET A 121 -6.10 2.21 -14.47
CA MET A 121 -6.89 3.41 -14.12
C MET A 121 -6.65 3.81 -12.66
N LEU A 122 -6.65 2.85 -11.75
CA LEU A 122 -6.34 3.07 -10.34
C LEU A 122 -4.91 3.59 -10.14
N GLN A 123 -3.95 3.09 -10.92
CA GLN A 123 -2.57 3.55 -10.91
C GLN A 123 -2.46 5.02 -11.31
N GLY A 124 -3.06 5.40 -12.43
CA GLY A 124 -3.05 6.79 -12.88
C GLY A 124 -3.72 7.74 -11.87
N LYS A 125 -4.84 7.32 -11.27
CA LYS A 125 -5.51 8.07 -10.19
C LYS A 125 -4.59 8.22 -8.98
N THR A 126 -3.99 7.12 -8.53
CA THR A 126 -3.12 7.07 -7.35
C THR A 126 -1.88 7.94 -7.54
N ILE A 127 -1.20 7.84 -8.68
CA ILE A 127 0.01 8.65 -8.98
C ILE A 127 -0.30 10.14 -8.95
N ARG A 128 -1.41 10.58 -9.56
CA ARG A 128 -1.81 12.00 -9.51
C ARG A 128 -2.06 12.49 -8.08
N SER A 129 -2.66 11.65 -7.23
CA SER A 129 -2.84 11.97 -5.82
C SER A 129 -1.52 11.99 -5.04
N GLU A 130 -0.59 11.09 -5.36
CA GLU A 130 0.77 11.08 -4.80
C GLU A 130 1.54 12.36 -5.16
N GLU A 131 1.50 12.77 -6.42
CA GLU A 131 2.14 13.99 -6.92
C GLU A 131 1.55 15.22 -6.23
N LYS A 132 0.22 15.30 -6.10
CA LYS A 132 -0.45 16.39 -5.39
C LYS A 132 0.01 16.51 -3.94
N LEU A 133 0.10 15.38 -3.22
CA LEU A 133 0.54 15.37 -1.82
C LEU A 133 2.03 15.73 -1.68
N THR A 134 2.85 15.26 -2.62
CA THR A 134 4.28 15.58 -2.66
C THR A 134 4.49 17.08 -2.88
N ALA A 135 3.83 17.66 -3.88
CA ALA A 135 3.90 19.09 -4.17
C ALA A 135 3.45 19.97 -2.99
N ARG A 136 2.43 19.53 -2.24
CA ARG A 136 1.95 20.26 -1.05
C ARG A 136 2.98 20.25 0.08
N ILE A 137 3.68 19.14 0.29
CA ILE A 137 4.77 19.09 1.28
C ILE A 137 5.96 19.90 0.82
N GLU A 138 6.30 19.85 -0.46
CA GLU A 138 7.37 20.68 -1.04
C GLU A 138 7.07 22.16 -0.81
N SER A 139 5.84 22.61 -1.12
CA SER A 139 5.41 24.00 -0.87
C SER A 139 5.50 24.38 0.62
N LEU A 140 5.16 23.45 1.52
CA LEU A 140 5.24 23.65 2.97
C LEU A 140 6.70 23.71 3.46
N GLN A 141 7.59 22.89 2.90
CA GLN A 141 9.02 22.87 3.21
C GLN A 141 9.76 24.10 2.66
N GLU A 142 9.36 24.56 1.47
CA GLU A 142 9.85 25.80 0.87
C GLU A 142 9.25 27.04 1.54
N ASP A 143 8.25 26.87 2.41
CA ASP A 143 7.65 27.94 3.23
C ASP A 143 7.13 29.10 2.36
N VAL A 144 6.50 28.73 1.22
CA VAL A 144 6.03 29.66 0.16
C VAL A 144 4.79 30.47 0.58
N GLU A 145 4.40 30.40 1.85
CA GLU A 145 3.22 31.08 2.36
C GLU A 145 3.42 32.59 2.54
N ASP A 146 2.30 33.32 2.78
CA ASP A 146 2.28 34.79 2.88
C ASP A 146 3.21 35.36 3.97
N GLN A 147 3.58 34.58 4.98
CA GLN A 147 4.59 34.92 5.98
C GLN A 147 5.58 33.78 6.19
N PRO A 148 6.66 33.73 5.40
CA PRO A 148 7.70 32.73 5.60
C PRO A 148 8.34 32.88 6.98
N ILE A 149 8.58 31.77 7.68
CA ILE A 149 9.40 31.64 8.88
C ILE A 149 10.73 32.40 8.72
N ALA A 150 11.34 32.38 7.53
CA ALA A 150 12.56 33.14 7.25
C ALA A 150 12.40 34.66 7.48
N VAL A 151 11.23 35.22 7.16
CA VAL A 151 10.91 36.63 7.40
C VAL A 151 10.71 36.90 8.89
N ILE A 152 10.06 35.99 9.61
CA ILE A 152 9.87 36.09 11.07
C ILE A 152 11.23 36.04 11.78
N VAL A 153 12.11 35.13 11.38
CA VAL A 153 13.47 34.97 11.96
C VAL A 153 14.29 36.25 11.83
N LYS A 154 14.15 36.99 10.72
CA LYS A 154 14.85 38.27 10.52
C LYS A 154 14.49 39.32 11.58
N GLY A 155 13.29 39.25 12.14
CA GLY A 155 12.81 40.17 13.17
C GLY A 155 13.22 39.79 14.60
N LEU A 156 13.88 38.66 14.80
CA LEU A 156 14.30 38.18 16.13
C LEU A 156 15.58 38.86 16.60
N SER A 157 15.66 39.07 17.91
CA SER A 157 16.77 39.72 18.59
C SER A 157 17.95 38.76 18.84
N TRP A 158 17.67 37.46 19.01
CA TRP A 158 18.69 36.42 19.14
C TRP A 158 18.23 35.06 18.62
N VAL A 159 19.18 34.16 18.41
CA VAL A 159 18.93 32.80 17.90
C VAL A 159 18.12 32.00 18.90
N GLY A 160 17.00 31.43 18.44
CA GLY A 160 16.09 30.64 19.30
C GLY A 160 15.15 31.48 20.15
N GLU A 161 15.05 32.79 19.91
CA GLU A 161 13.98 33.60 20.49
C GLU A 161 12.61 33.05 20.05
N MET A 162 11.76 32.79 21.03
CA MET A 162 10.40 32.31 20.81
C MET A 162 9.43 33.43 21.17
N ASN A 163 8.77 34.00 20.16
CA ASN A 163 7.73 35.00 20.35
C ASN A 163 6.37 34.47 19.88
N GLY A 164 5.31 35.26 20.05
CA GLY A 164 3.96 34.86 19.64
C GLY A 164 3.80 34.62 18.13
N GLU A 165 4.57 35.32 17.29
CA GLU A 165 4.53 35.17 15.84
C GLU A 165 5.22 33.88 15.39
N VAL A 166 6.40 33.57 15.95
CA VAL A 166 7.12 32.31 15.71
C VAL A 166 6.27 31.12 16.14
N ASN A 167 5.71 31.14 17.35
CA ASN A 167 4.86 30.05 17.84
C ASN A 167 3.67 29.82 16.90
N ARG A 168 2.97 30.89 16.50
CA ARG A 168 1.83 30.78 15.58
C ARG A 168 2.23 30.20 14.22
N ALA A 169 3.37 30.61 13.67
CA ALA A 169 3.85 30.08 12.40
C ALA A 169 4.22 28.59 12.49
N LEU A 170 4.91 28.19 13.57
CA LEU A 170 5.26 26.78 13.82
C LEU A 170 4.02 25.91 14.07
N ASP A 171 3.04 26.41 14.84
CA ASP A 171 1.78 25.72 15.09
C ASP A 171 0.98 25.54 13.81
N LYS A 172 0.91 26.56 12.95
CA LYS A 172 0.28 26.47 11.64
C LYS A 172 0.96 25.43 10.75
N HIS A 173 2.30 25.47 10.67
CA HIS A 173 3.09 24.50 9.90
C HIS A 173 2.85 23.06 10.39
N LYS A 174 2.79 22.87 11.72
CA LYS A 174 2.45 21.60 12.36
C LYS A 174 1.05 21.11 11.97
N GLU A 175 0.05 21.98 12.05
CA GLU A 175 -1.33 21.65 11.68
C GLU A 175 -1.45 21.22 10.20
N GLU A 176 -0.77 21.93 9.30
CA GLU A 176 -0.76 21.58 7.89
C GLU A 176 -0.09 20.23 7.61
N MET A 177 1.06 19.96 8.25
CA MET A 177 1.70 18.65 8.20
C MET A 177 0.77 17.54 8.71
N ALA A 178 0.04 17.76 9.81
CA ALA A 178 -0.93 16.79 10.33
C ALA A 178 -2.04 16.49 9.32
N GLY A 179 -2.61 17.53 8.71
CA GLY A 179 -3.65 17.39 7.68
C GLY A 179 -3.15 16.64 6.45
N ILE A 180 -1.90 16.88 6.03
CA ILE A 180 -1.28 16.12 4.94
C ILE A 180 -1.15 14.65 5.35
N LEU A 181 -0.64 14.35 6.55
CA LEU A 181 -0.48 12.98 7.04
C LEU A 181 -1.81 12.20 7.05
N GLU A 182 -2.92 12.84 7.42
CA GLU A 182 -4.25 12.25 7.35
C GLU A 182 -4.64 11.91 5.90
N GLU A 183 -4.48 12.88 4.98
CA GLU A 183 -4.75 12.66 3.55
C GLU A 183 -3.93 11.51 2.96
N MET A 184 -2.70 11.38 3.43
CA MET A 184 -1.79 10.31 3.04
C MET A 184 -2.23 8.92 3.51
N TYR A 185 -2.61 8.78 4.77
CA TYR A 185 -3.16 7.52 5.27
C TYR A 185 -4.46 7.17 4.57
N ARG A 186 -5.31 8.17 4.31
CA ARG A 186 -6.54 8.01 3.54
C ARG A 186 -6.28 7.49 2.13
N LEU A 187 -5.28 8.04 1.42
CA LEU A 187 -4.88 7.58 0.09
C LEU A 187 -4.39 6.13 0.11
N ARG A 188 -3.54 5.76 1.08
CA ARG A 188 -3.09 4.36 1.25
C ARG A 188 -4.26 3.41 1.47
N LEU A 189 -5.19 3.78 2.35
CA LEU A 189 -6.35 2.95 2.67
C LEU A 189 -7.31 2.83 1.48
N SER A 190 -7.58 3.92 0.76
CA SER A 190 -8.46 3.89 -0.41
C SER A 190 -7.86 3.06 -1.54
N THR A 191 -6.57 3.24 -1.85
CA THR A 191 -5.89 2.43 -2.88
C THR A 191 -5.88 0.96 -2.51
N LEU A 192 -5.65 0.62 -1.23
CA LEU A 192 -5.69 -0.76 -0.75
C LEU A 192 -7.09 -1.38 -0.92
N LYS A 193 -8.15 -0.66 -0.51
CA LYS A 193 -9.55 -1.09 -0.66
C LYS A 193 -9.95 -1.27 -2.11
N GLU A 194 -9.61 -0.31 -2.97
CA GLU A 194 -9.89 -0.38 -4.41
C GLU A 194 -9.15 -1.56 -5.06
N LEU A 195 -7.88 -1.81 -4.71
CA LEU A 195 -7.14 -2.98 -5.20
C LEU A 195 -7.78 -4.30 -4.78
N VAL A 196 -8.07 -4.48 -3.50
CA VAL A 196 -8.71 -5.70 -2.99
C VAL A 196 -10.09 -5.92 -3.62
N GLY A 197 -10.82 -4.85 -3.93
CA GLY A 197 -12.11 -4.94 -4.64
C GLY A 197 -12.00 -5.27 -6.13
N ILE A 198 -10.85 -5.00 -6.77
CA ILE A 198 -10.60 -5.36 -8.18
C ILE A 198 -10.10 -6.81 -8.32
N LEU A 199 -9.34 -7.28 -7.34
CA LEU A 199 -8.71 -8.61 -7.35
C LEU A 199 -9.71 -9.73 -7.02
N MET A 200 -9.46 -10.92 -7.54
CA MET A 200 -10.17 -12.12 -7.09
C MET A 200 -9.84 -12.42 -5.61
N PRO A 201 -10.74 -13.01 -4.82
CA PRO A 201 -10.53 -13.21 -3.38
C PRO A 201 -9.19 -13.88 -3.02
N LYS A 202 -8.79 -14.91 -3.78
CA LYS A 202 -7.49 -15.57 -3.60
C LYS A 202 -6.31 -14.63 -3.88
N GLN A 203 -6.33 -13.93 -5.01
CA GLN A 203 -5.28 -12.97 -5.39
C GLN A 203 -5.19 -11.80 -4.39
N ALA A 204 -6.32 -11.34 -3.86
CA ALA A 204 -6.35 -10.31 -2.83
C ALA A 204 -5.67 -10.78 -1.54
N VAL A 205 -5.97 -12.00 -1.08
CA VAL A 205 -5.31 -12.59 0.09
C VAL A 205 -3.82 -12.81 -0.17
N ASP A 206 -3.43 -13.37 -1.31
CA ASP A 206 -2.03 -13.57 -1.68
C ASP A 206 -1.26 -12.25 -1.72
N PHE A 207 -1.85 -11.20 -2.31
CA PHE A 207 -1.32 -9.85 -2.32
C PHE A 207 -1.09 -9.30 -0.90
N LEU A 208 -2.07 -9.46 0.00
CA LEU A 208 -1.96 -9.01 1.39
C LEU A 208 -0.86 -9.78 2.16
N VAL A 209 -0.77 -11.10 1.95
CA VAL A 209 0.26 -11.95 2.58
C VAL A 209 1.65 -11.55 2.10
N VAL A 210 1.86 -11.44 0.79
CA VAL A 210 3.14 -11.06 0.23
C VAL A 210 3.51 -9.63 0.63
N GLY A 211 2.54 -8.71 0.66
CA GLY A 211 2.74 -7.34 1.14
C GLY A 211 3.22 -7.30 2.59
N LYS A 212 2.58 -8.07 3.48
CA LYS A 212 3.00 -8.16 4.89
C LYS A 212 4.38 -8.81 5.03
N LYS A 213 4.65 -9.87 4.27
CA LYS A 213 5.96 -10.54 4.25
C LYS A 213 7.06 -9.58 3.79
N LEU A 214 6.82 -8.82 2.72
CA LEU A 214 7.75 -7.80 2.22
C LEU A 214 8.09 -6.78 3.32
N HIS A 215 7.08 -6.23 3.99
CA HIS A 215 7.28 -5.28 5.08
C HIS A 215 8.13 -5.86 6.22
N LEU A 216 7.82 -7.08 6.68
CA LEU A 216 8.59 -7.75 7.73
C LEU A 216 10.04 -8.04 7.31
N CYS A 217 10.27 -8.41 6.05
CA CYS A 217 11.61 -8.61 5.52
C CYS A 217 12.42 -7.32 5.51
N VAL A 218 11.83 -6.21 5.06
CA VAL A 218 12.50 -4.90 5.06
C VAL A 218 12.91 -4.50 6.48
N GLN A 219 12.03 -4.72 7.46
CA GLN A 219 12.32 -4.45 8.87
C GLN A 219 13.48 -5.29 9.39
N GLU A 220 13.44 -6.60 9.14
CA GLU A 220 14.47 -7.53 9.60
C GLU A 220 15.83 -7.25 8.94
N TRP A 221 15.84 -6.89 7.65
CA TRP A 221 17.06 -6.47 6.96
C TRP A 221 17.63 -5.14 7.45
N GLY A 222 16.76 -4.25 7.96
CA GLY A 222 17.18 -3.02 8.62
C GLY A 222 17.93 -3.32 9.90
N LYS A 223 17.33 -4.11 10.79
CA LYS A 223 17.91 -4.45 12.10
C LYS A 223 19.28 -5.11 11.98
N ARG A 224 19.39 -6.12 11.12
CA ARG A 224 20.66 -6.82 10.86
C ARG A 224 21.77 -5.90 10.36
N ARG A 225 21.42 -4.85 9.62
CA ARG A 225 22.40 -3.89 9.12
C ARG A 225 22.87 -2.92 10.19
N GLU A 226 22.00 -2.58 11.13
CA GLU A 226 22.37 -1.76 12.29
C GLU A 226 23.28 -2.55 13.22
N ASP A 227 22.97 -3.81 13.52
CA ASP A 227 23.84 -4.68 14.33
C ASP A 227 25.26 -4.76 13.76
N LEU A 228 25.38 -4.98 12.45
CA LEU A 228 26.68 -5.00 11.74
C LEU A 228 27.41 -3.64 11.74
N ARG A 229 26.74 -2.51 12.00
CA ARG A 229 27.39 -1.20 12.15
C ARG A 229 27.96 -1.06 13.56
N HIS A 230 27.18 -1.43 14.58
CA HIS A 230 27.63 -1.43 15.98
C HIS A 230 28.85 -2.33 16.17
N ASP A 231 28.84 -3.55 15.62
CA ASP A 231 29.99 -4.47 15.69
C ASP A 231 31.26 -3.89 15.05
N ARG A 232 31.13 -3.08 13.99
CA ARG A 232 32.28 -2.44 13.34
C ARG A 232 32.79 -1.23 14.09
N GLU A 233 31.92 -0.48 14.76
CA GLU A 233 32.29 0.67 15.57
C GLU A 233 32.99 0.23 16.86
N GLU A 234 32.61 -0.91 17.45
CA GLU A 234 33.31 -1.51 18.59
C GLU A 234 34.70 -2.05 18.24
N ILE A 235 34.94 -2.49 17.00
CA ILE A 235 36.26 -2.97 16.54
C ILE A 235 37.24 -1.81 16.27
N ILE A 236 36.71 -0.60 16.05
CA ILE A 236 37.50 0.60 15.70
C ILE A 236 37.75 1.48 16.93
N SER A 237 36.99 1.29 18.03
CA SER A 237 37.19 1.96 19.31
C SER A 237 38.20 1.25 20.22
#